data_AF-A0A1G2S7T4-F1
#
_entry.id   AF-A0A1G2S7T4-F1
#
_cell.length_a   1.000
_cell.length_b   1.000
_cell.length_c   1.000
_cell.angle_alpha   90.00
_cell.angle_beta   90.00
_cell.angle_gamma   90.00
#
_symmetry.space_group_name_H-M   'P 1'
#
loop_
_entity.id
_entity.type
_entity.pdbx_description
1 polymer ?
#
loop_
_entity_poly.entity_id
_entity_poly.type
_entity_poly.pdbx_seq_one_letter_code
_entity_poly.pdbx_strand_id
1 'polypeptide(L)'
;MQESFPNPIEERERVRLEYVALAIELSESNEIFPFPGIDPEGYSKVKAVEEEYPGYGTPIDELIGRFKNEGIKVVMSDDPKKSGTVYILPALSSDIENDNVFPRQLQIVETVDERLKKLILIGRSRV
;
A
#
# COMPACT_ATOMS: atom_id res chain seq x y z
N MET A 1 37.22 3.96 20.54
CA MET A 1 36.20 4.31 19.54
C MET A 1 35.01 3.42 19.85
N GLN A 2 33.92 3.96 20.40
CA GLN A 2 32.69 3.19 20.60
C GLN A 2 31.98 3.15 19.25
N GLU A 3 31.93 1.97 18.64
CA GLU A 3 31.05 1.70 17.51
C GLU A 3 29.61 1.79 18.05
N SER A 4 29.00 2.96 17.84
CA SER A 4 27.58 3.19 18.13
C SER A 4 26.77 2.38 17.13
N PHE A 5 26.51 1.11 17.45
CA PHE A 5 25.44 0.37 16.79
C PHE A 5 24.13 1.15 17.04
N PRO A 6 23.36 1.48 16.00
CA PRO A 6 22.10 2.19 16.19
C PRO A 6 21.21 1.36 17.10
N ASN A 7 20.59 2.00 18.09
CA ASN A 7 19.68 1.33 19.00
C ASN A 7 18.49 0.81 18.17
N PRO A 8 18.03 -0.45 18.33
CA PRO A 8 16.94 -1.02 17.52
C PRO A 8 15.63 -0.20 17.51
N ILE A 9 15.44 0.68 18.49
CA ILE A 9 14.32 1.64 18.56
C ILE A 9 14.50 2.75 17.50
N GLU A 10 15.71 3.30 17.37
CA GLU A 10 16.02 4.36 16.41
C GLU A 10 15.96 3.85 14.96
N GLU A 11 16.36 2.60 14.72
CA GLU A 11 16.29 2.00 13.38
C GLU A 11 14.84 1.80 12.93
N ARG A 12 13.97 1.28 13.82
CA ARG A 12 12.53 1.16 13.54
C ARG A 12 11.87 2.51 13.27
N GLU A 13 12.26 3.54 13.99
CA GLU A 13 11.73 4.88 13.81
C GLU A 13 12.18 5.49 12.46
N ARG A 14 13.46 5.31 12.08
CA ARG A 14 13.96 5.73 10.76
C ARG A 14 13.23 5.03 9.61
N VAL A 15 13.07 3.71 9.68
CA VAL A 15 12.32 2.94 8.66
C VAL A 15 10.86 3.42 8.59
N ARG A 16 10.26 3.79 9.73
CA ARG A 16 8.92 4.36 9.75
C ARG A 16 8.84 5.73 9.09
N LEU A 17 9.78 6.62 9.38
CA LEU A 17 9.82 7.95 8.76
C LEU A 17 10.06 7.84 7.26
N GLU A 18 10.94 6.95 6.83
CA GLU A 18 11.20 6.69 5.41
C GLU A 18 9.95 6.18 4.68
N TYR A 19 9.21 5.25 5.29
CA TYR A 19 7.94 4.77 4.74
C TYR A 19 6.93 5.90 4.54
N VAL A 20 6.78 6.77 5.55
CA VAL A 20 5.83 7.89 5.47
C VAL A 20 6.30 8.91 4.42
N ALA A 21 7.59 9.24 4.38
CA ALA A 21 8.14 10.15 3.38
C ALA A 21 7.91 9.63 1.95
N LEU A 22 8.18 8.35 1.68
CA LEU A 22 7.92 7.73 0.38
C LEU A 22 6.43 7.74 0.03
N ALA A 23 5.57 7.46 1.01
CA ALA A 23 4.13 7.48 0.79
C ALA A 23 3.61 8.89 0.45
N ILE A 24 4.12 9.91 1.13
CA ILE A 24 3.81 11.32 0.84
C ILE A 24 4.28 11.66 -0.57
N GLU A 25 5.55 11.38 -0.91
CA GLU A 25 6.10 11.67 -2.24
C GLU A 25 5.24 11.03 -3.35
N LEU A 26 4.92 9.74 -3.21
CA LEU A 26 4.11 9.01 -4.19
C LEU A 26 2.66 9.52 -4.26
N SER A 27 2.09 9.92 -3.12
CA SER A 27 0.73 10.46 -3.05
C SER A 27 0.64 11.86 -3.65
N GLU A 28 1.61 12.74 -3.39
CA GLU A 28 1.65 14.10 -3.93
C GLU A 28 1.96 14.11 -5.43
N SER A 29 2.80 13.18 -5.89
CA SER A 29 3.13 13.03 -7.31
C SER A 29 1.91 12.66 -8.16
N ASN A 30 0.84 12.11 -7.56
CA ASN A 30 -0.34 11.59 -8.27
C ASN A 30 0.03 10.68 -9.45
N GLU A 31 1.14 9.96 -9.31
CA GLU A 31 1.69 9.13 -10.36
C GLU A 31 0.86 7.86 -10.50
N ILE A 32 0.61 7.46 -11.75
CA ILE A 32 -0.13 6.24 -12.08
C ILE A 32 0.88 5.15 -12.39
N PHE A 33 0.83 4.08 -11.61
CA PHE A 33 1.69 2.92 -11.79
C PHE A 33 0.92 1.79 -12.50
N PRO A 34 1.63 0.98 -13.31
CA PRO A 34 1.07 -0.27 -13.78
C PRO A 34 0.77 -1.19 -12.60
N PHE A 35 -0.36 -1.88 -12.65
CA PHE A 35 -0.75 -2.78 -11.59
C PHE A 35 0.11 -4.05 -11.60
N PRO A 36 0.86 -4.36 -10.52
CA PRO A 36 1.75 -5.52 -10.49
C PRO A 36 1.04 -6.84 -10.20
N GLY A 37 -0.25 -6.81 -9.84
CA GLY A 37 -0.98 -7.95 -9.31
C GLY A 37 -1.18 -7.88 -7.80
N ILE A 38 -2.13 -8.69 -7.30
CA ILE A 38 -2.33 -8.92 -5.86
C ILE A 38 -1.58 -10.18 -5.45
N ASP A 39 -0.90 -10.09 -4.31
CA ASP A 39 -0.30 -11.22 -3.62
C ASP A 39 -1.38 -12.26 -3.26
N PRO A 40 -1.20 -13.55 -3.56
CA PRO A 40 -2.24 -14.56 -3.32
C PRO A 40 -2.76 -14.59 -1.87
N GLU A 41 -1.89 -14.39 -0.87
CA GLU A 41 -2.31 -14.32 0.53
C GLU A 41 -3.11 -13.05 0.81
N GLY A 42 -2.69 -11.93 0.20
CA GLY A 42 -3.43 -10.67 0.22
C GLY A 42 -4.83 -10.81 -0.37
N TYR A 43 -4.94 -11.47 -1.52
CA TYR A 43 -6.21 -11.74 -2.20
C TYR A 43 -7.14 -12.58 -1.32
N SER A 44 -6.66 -13.72 -0.81
CA SER A 44 -7.47 -14.61 0.03
C SER A 44 -7.99 -13.90 1.28
N LYS A 45 -7.20 -13.02 1.90
CA LYS A 45 -7.64 -12.24 3.06
C LYS A 45 -8.74 -11.26 2.72
N VAL A 46 -8.63 -10.52 1.61
CA VAL A 46 -9.68 -9.57 1.20
C VAL A 46 -10.94 -10.33 0.80
N LYS A 47 -10.79 -11.45 0.06
CA LYS A 47 -11.91 -12.27 -0.36
C LYS A 47 -12.67 -12.86 0.83
N ALA A 48 -11.95 -13.34 1.86
CA ALA A 48 -12.58 -13.82 3.08
C ALA A 48 -13.39 -12.73 3.81
N VAL A 49 -12.88 -11.49 3.85
CA VAL A 49 -13.61 -10.35 4.44
C VAL A 49 -14.84 -9.99 3.61
N GLU A 50 -14.75 -10.03 2.28
CA GLU A 50 -15.90 -9.85 1.37
C GLU A 50 -16.98 -10.91 1.60
N GLU A 51 -16.60 -12.17 1.79
CA GLU A 51 -17.53 -13.27 2.07
C GLU A 51 -18.15 -13.17 3.47
N GLU A 52 -17.39 -12.69 4.46
CA GLU A 52 -17.88 -12.48 5.84
C GLU A 52 -18.81 -11.25 5.92
N TYR A 53 -18.55 -10.23 5.12
CA TYR A 53 -19.29 -8.96 5.10
C TYR A 53 -19.73 -8.57 3.68
N PRO A 54 -20.68 -9.31 3.08
CA PRO A 54 -21.11 -9.06 1.70
C PRO A 54 -21.73 -7.66 1.56
N GLY A 55 -21.25 -6.89 0.59
CA GLY A 55 -21.72 -5.53 0.28
C GLY A 55 -21.11 -4.42 1.14
N TYR A 56 -20.13 -4.72 2.00
CA TYR A 56 -19.44 -3.73 2.82
C TYR A 56 -18.35 -2.95 2.06
N GLY A 57 -17.92 -3.43 0.89
CA GLY A 57 -16.95 -2.76 0.03
C GLY A 57 -17.02 -3.28 -1.42
N THR A 58 -16.22 -2.68 -2.30
CA THR A 58 -16.13 -3.11 -3.70
C THR A 58 -15.54 -4.53 -3.76
N PRO A 59 -16.17 -5.47 -4.50
CA PRO A 59 -15.65 -6.82 -4.65
C PRO A 59 -14.21 -6.84 -5.15
N ILE A 60 -13.34 -7.67 -4.55
CA ILE A 60 -11.90 -7.64 -4.88
C ILE A 60 -11.64 -7.98 -6.36
N ASP A 61 -12.47 -8.82 -6.96
CA ASP A 61 -12.35 -9.18 -8.38
C ASP A 61 -12.67 -7.99 -9.31
N GLU A 62 -13.66 -7.18 -8.94
CA GLU A 62 -13.99 -5.93 -9.64
C GLU A 62 -12.86 -4.91 -9.46
N LEU A 63 -12.36 -4.78 -8.23
CA LEU A 63 -11.26 -3.87 -7.91
C LEU A 63 -9.98 -4.25 -8.66
N ILE A 64 -9.65 -5.53 -8.78
CA ILE A 64 -8.56 -6.04 -9.62
C ILE A 64 -8.77 -5.69 -11.09
N GLY A 65 -10.00 -5.82 -11.59
CA GLY A 65 -10.34 -5.39 -12.95
C GLY A 65 -10.05 -3.92 -13.17
N ARG A 66 -10.41 -3.06 -12.21
CA ARG A 66 -10.13 -1.62 -12.24
C ARG A 66 -8.64 -1.31 -12.17
N PHE A 67 -7.89 -1.95 -11.26
CA PHE A 67 -6.44 -1.79 -11.20
C PHE A 67 -5.75 -2.15 -12.52
N LYS A 68 -6.21 -3.22 -13.19
CA LYS A 68 -5.66 -3.63 -14.50
C LYS A 68 -5.96 -2.63 -15.62
N ASN A 69 -7.15 -2.03 -15.62
CA ASN A 69 -7.59 -1.12 -16.68
C ASN A 69 -7.10 0.31 -16.47
N GLU A 70 -7.13 0.79 -15.23
CA GLU A 70 -6.85 2.19 -14.87
C GLU A 70 -5.40 2.38 -14.42
N GLY A 71 -4.73 1.31 -14.00
CA GLY A 71 -3.52 1.40 -13.19
C GLY A 71 -3.84 1.69 -11.73
N ILE A 72 -2.79 1.93 -10.94
CA ILE A 72 -2.89 2.18 -9.51
C ILE A 72 -2.27 3.51 -9.14
N LYS A 73 -2.75 4.10 -8.05
CA LYS A 73 -2.13 5.26 -7.41
C LYS A 73 -1.98 5.03 -5.92
N VAL A 74 -1.00 5.70 -5.34
CA VAL A 74 -0.75 5.69 -3.90
C VAL A 74 -1.51 6.87 -3.29
N VAL A 75 -2.25 6.62 -2.20
CA VAL A 75 -2.95 7.67 -1.45
C VAL A 75 -2.67 7.48 0.03
N MET A 76 -2.37 8.57 0.73
CA MET A 76 -2.24 8.55 2.18
C MET A 76 -3.51 9.07 2.85
N SER A 77 -3.87 8.50 4.00
CA SER A 77 -4.96 9.05 4.82
C SER A 77 -4.55 10.40 5.41
N ASP A 78 -5.41 11.41 5.25
CA ASP A 78 -5.23 12.74 5.84
C ASP A 78 -5.52 12.77 7.35
N ASP A 79 -6.13 11.71 7.90
CA ASP A 79 -6.59 11.71 9.28
C ASP A 79 -5.43 11.56 10.29
N PRO A 80 -5.21 12.56 11.17
CA PRO A 80 -4.11 12.55 12.14
C PRO A 80 -4.24 11.43 13.19
N LYS A 81 -5.44 10.85 13.38
CA LYS A 81 -5.67 9.70 14.28
C LYS A 81 -5.39 8.36 13.60
N LYS A 82 -5.51 8.27 12.26
CA LYS A 82 -5.19 7.08 11.44
C LYS A 82 -3.76 7.14 10.88
N SER A 83 -2.83 7.63 11.69
CA SER A 83 -1.37 7.65 11.52
C SER A 83 -0.85 7.07 10.20
N GLY A 84 -0.68 7.93 9.18
CA GLY A 84 0.10 7.61 7.97
C GLY A 84 -0.25 6.29 7.28
N THR A 85 -1.53 5.90 7.31
CA THR A 85 -1.98 4.70 6.62
C THR A 85 -1.97 4.96 5.12
N VAL A 86 -1.32 4.05 4.40
CA VAL A 86 -1.12 4.17 2.95
C VAL A 86 -2.03 3.17 2.28
N TYR A 87 -2.74 3.66 1.29
CA TYR A 87 -3.70 2.93 0.48
C TYR A 87 -3.28 2.97 -0.98
N ILE A 88 -3.70 1.95 -1.70
CA ILE A 88 -3.57 1.84 -3.15
C ILE A 88 -4.98 1.83 -3.71
N LEU A 89 -5.25 2.76 -4.62
CA LEU A 89 -6.55 2.93 -5.27
C LEU A 89 -6.39 2.76 -6.79
N PRO A 90 -7.48 2.41 -7.50
CA PRO A 90 -7.55 2.58 -8.94
C PRO A 90 -7.27 4.04 -9.29
N ALA A 91 -6.56 4.28 -10.38
CA ALA A 91 -6.12 5.63 -10.74
C ALA A 91 -7.28 6.65 -10.79
N LEU A 92 -8.45 6.22 -11.27
CA LEU A 92 -9.64 7.06 -11.41
C LEU A 92 -10.56 7.04 -10.19
N SER A 93 -10.30 6.19 -9.18
CA SER A 93 -11.10 6.16 -7.95
C SER A 93 -10.68 7.25 -6.97
N SER A 94 -11.65 7.87 -6.30
CA SER A 94 -11.43 8.69 -5.11
C SER A 94 -12.00 8.05 -3.83
N ASP A 95 -12.57 6.85 -3.94
CA ASP A 95 -13.21 6.17 -2.80
C ASP A 95 -12.18 5.33 -2.03
N ILE A 96 -11.53 5.97 -1.05
CA ILE A 96 -10.55 5.32 -0.19
C ILE A 96 -11.21 4.28 0.72
N GLU A 97 -12.51 4.37 1.03
CA GLU A 97 -13.14 3.44 1.97
C GLU A 97 -13.48 2.11 1.31
N ASN A 98 -13.95 2.15 0.06
CA ASN A 98 -14.43 0.95 -0.64
C ASN A 98 -13.45 0.42 -1.71
N ASP A 99 -12.63 1.29 -2.33
CA ASP A 99 -11.76 0.93 -3.45
C ASP A 99 -10.28 0.86 -3.07
N ASN A 100 -9.97 0.52 -1.81
CA ASN A 100 -8.59 0.47 -1.34
C ASN A 100 -8.06 -0.96 -1.19
N VAL A 101 -6.77 -1.10 -1.48
CA VAL A 101 -5.94 -2.18 -0.94
C VAL A 101 -4.71 -1.59 -0.26
N PHE A 102 -4.02 -2.38 0.55
CA PHE A 102 -2.77 -1.96 1.19
C PHE A 102 -1.57 -2.31 0.30
N PRO A 103 -0.49 -1.50 0.32
CA PRO A 103 0.74 -1.78 -0.44
C PRO A 103 1.27 -3.20 -0.20
N ARG A 104 1.21 -3.71 1.04
CA ARG A 104 1.65 -5.07 1.39
C ARG A 104 0.95 -6.19 0.60
N GLN A 105 -0.25 -5.93 0.09
CA GLN A 105 -1.06 -6.88 -0.67
C GLN A 105 -0.71 -6.88 -2.17
N LEU A 106 0.15 -5.98 -2.64
CA LEU A 106 0.63 -5.99 -4.03
C LEU A 106 1.73 -7.04 -4.21
N GLN A 107 1.85 -7.55 -5.43
CA GLN A 107 3.01 -8.33 -5.85
C GLN A 107 4.22 -7.43 -6.08
N ILE A 108 5.41 -7.98 -5.88
CA ILE A 108 6.67 -7.33 -6.27
C ILE A 108 7.18 -8.05 -7.51
N VAL A 109 7.08 -7.40 -8.66
CA VAL A 109 7.63 -7.88 -9.93
C VAL A 109 8.75 -6.93 -10.40
N GLU A 110 9.56 -7.35 -11.36
CA GLU A 110 10.70 -6.55 -11.84
C GLU A 110 10.29 -5.22 -12.47
N THR A 111 9.09 -5.15 -13.03
CA THR A 111 8.55 -3.94 -13.69
C THR A 111 7.93 -2.92 -12.72
N VAL A 112 7.95 -3.20 -11.41
CA VAL A 112 7.45 -2.26 -10.40
C VAL A 112 8.45 -1.14 -10.20
N ASP A 113 7.94 0.09 -10.17
CA ASP A 113 8.73 1.28 -9.81
C ASP A 113 9.51 1.06 -8.49
N GLU A 114 10.76 1.52 -8.43
CA GLU A 114 11.63 1.27 -7.29
C GLU A 114 11.08 1.87 -5.99
N ARG A 115 10.42 3.04 -6.06
CA ARG A 115 9.83 3.70 -4.90
C ARG A 115 8.62 2.92 -4.40
N LEU A 116 7.74 2.49 -5.32
CA LEU A 116 6.59 1.65 -4.99
C LEU A 116 7.04 0.29 -4.41
N LYS A 117 8.04 -0.34 -5.01
CA LYS A 117 8.63 -1.59 -4.52
C LYS A 117 9.15 -1.44 -3.09
N LYS A 118 9.86 -0.34 -2.81
CA LYS A 118 10.38 -0.02 -1.48
C LYS A 118 9.25 0.18 -0.47
N LEU A 119 8.18 0.87 -0.87
CA LEU A 119 6.97 1.03 -0.05
C LEU A 119 6.33 -0.32 0.31
N ILE A 120 6.18 -1.23 -0.66
CA ILE A 120 5.63 -2.57 -0.43
C ILE A 120 6.51 -3.37 0.54
N LEU A 121 7.83 -3.35 0.35
CA LEU A 121 8.79 -4.07 1.19
C LEU A 121 8.74 -3.59 2.65
N ILE A 122 8.81 -2.27 2.87
CA ILE A 122 8.76 -1.71 4.22
C ILE A 122 7.39 -1.99 4.87
N GLY A 123 6.30 -1.95 4.08
CA GLY A 123 4.95 -2.29 4.54
C GLY A 123 4.80 -3.75 4.98
N ARG A 124 5.55 -4.69 4.38
CA ARG A 124 5.56 -6.11 4.75
C ARG A 124 6.38 -6.39 6.02
N SER A 125 7.45 -5.63 6.26
CA SER A 125 8.32 -5.80 7.44
C SER A 125 7.77 -5.26 8.76
N ARG A 126 6.54 -4.71 8.77
CA ARG A 126 5.90 -4.11 9.95
C ARG A 126 5.04 -5.07 10.79
N VAL A 127 4.87 -6.31 10.36
CA VAL A 127 4.07 -7.35 11.04
C VAL A 127 4.97 -8.41 11.67
#